data_AF-A0A1G7RVN2-F1
#
_entry.id   AF-A0A1G7RVN2-F1
#
_cell.length_a   1.000
_cell.length_b   1.000
_cell.length_c   1.000
_cell.angle_alpha   90.00
_cell.angle_beta   90.00
_cell.angle_gamma   90.00
#
_symmetry.space_group_name_H-M   'P 1'
#
loop_
_entity.id
_entity.type
_entity.pdbx_description
1 polymer ?
#
loop_
_entity_poly.entity_id
_entity_poly.type
_entity_poly.pdbx_seq_one_letter_code
_entity_poly.pdbx_strand_id
1 'polypeptide(L)'
;MALIHERRQLVQQETGPLGRPADTWFTFSYSRVLDGDGEIAGLFIVTTEATERVLADAALKKSQADLHAANENSETARRGTHRRT
;
A
#
# COMPACT_ATOMS: atom_id res chain seq x y z
N MET A 1 8.83 -28.74 -4.31
CA MET A 1 9.04 -27.28 -4.16
C MET A 1 7.79 -26.55 -4.65
N ALA A 2 7.08 -25.83 -3.78
CA ALA A 2 5.97 -24.98 -4.19
C ALA A 2 6.52 -23.65 -4.72
N LEU A 3 6.27 -23.32 -5.99
CA LEU A 3 6.54 -21.99 -6.51
C LEU A 3 5.48 -21.03 -5.94
N ILE A 4 5.79 -20.45 -4.78
CA ILE A 4 4.99 -19.36 -4.19
C ILE A 4 5.23 -18.13 -5.08
N HIS A 5 4.26 -17.81 -5.93
CA HIS A 5 4.28 -16.54 -6.64
C HIS A 5 3.60 -15.49 -5.76
N GLU A 6 4.39 -14.57 -5.22
CA GLU A 6 3.90 -13.38 -4.51
C GLU A 6 3.56 -12.30 -5.55
N ARG A 7 2.29 -11.88 -5.65
CA ARG A 7 1.92 -10.65 -6.34
C ARG A 7 1.41 -9.67 -5.29
N ARG A 8 2.13 -8.57 -5.12
CA ARG A 8 2.07 -7.82 -3.87
C ARG A 8 0.82 -6.97 -3.67
N GLN A 9 0.02 -6.64 -4.69
CA GLN A 9 -1.11 -5.72 -4.52
C GLN A 9 -2.24 -6.00 -5.52
N LEU A 10 -3.45 -6.19 -5.00
CA LEU A 10 -4.69 -6.11 -5.74
C LEU A 10 -5.55 -5.01 -5.10
N VAL A 11 -6.04 -4.08 -5.91
CA VAL A 11 -7.00 -3.05 -5.50
C VAL A 11 -8.37 -3.50 -5.95
N GLN A 12 -9.30 -3.66 -5.01
CA GLN A 12 -10.70 -3.95 -5.30
C GLN A 12 -11.56 -2.78 -4.84
N GLN A 13 -12.45 -2.32 -5.72
CA GLN A 13 -13.47 -1.33 -5.35
C GLN A 13 -14.64 -2.06 -4.72
N GLU A 14 -14.83 -1.86 -3.42
CA GLU A 14 -15.97 -2.39 -2.69
C GLU A 14 -16.96 -1.27 -2.39
N THR A 15 -18.23 -1.63 -2.25
CA THR A 15 -19.26 -0.71 -1.74
C THR A 15 -19.06 -0.57 -0.24
N GLY A 16 -18.52 0.56 0.20
CA GLY A 16 -18.31 0.83 1.62
C GLY A 16 -19.61 0.89 2.42
N PRO A 17 -19.53 0.95 3.77
CA PRO A 17 -20.70 0.90 4.67
C PRO A 17 -21.79 1.94 4.40
N LEU A 18 -21.46 3.02 3.68
CA LEU A 18 -22.36 4.11 3.30
C LEU A 18 -22.79 4.07 1.82
N GLY A 19 -22.57 2.96 1.11
CA GLY A 19 -22.89 2.85 -0.31
C GLY A 19 -21.91 3.57 -1.25
N ARG A 20 -20.81 4.12 -0.72
CA ARG A 20 -19.79 4.83 -1.50
C ARG A 20 -18.67 3.87 -1.90
N PRO A 21 -18.11 3.96 -3.12
CA PRO A 21 -16.93 3.18 -3.49
C PRO A 21 -15.79 3.44 -2.50
N ALA A 22 -15.22 2.35 -2.00
CA ALA A 22 -14.06 2.32 -1.13
C ALA A 22 -12.99 1.42 -1.78
N ASP A 23 -11.78 1.96 -1.88
CA ASP A 23 -10.63 1.18 -2.35
C ASP A 23 -10.18 0.26 -1.20
N THR A 24 -10.04 -1.03 -1.50
CA THR A 24 -9.59 -2.06 -0.57
C THR A 24 -8.34 -2.72 -1.13
N TRP A 25 -7.30 -2.84 -0.31
CA TRP A 25 -6.02 -3.40 -0.73
C TRP A 25 -5.85 -4.80 -0.16
N PHE A 26 -5.42 -5.73 -1.01
CA PHE A 26 -5.11 -7.10 -0.59
C PHE A 26 -3.71 -7.52 -1.00
N THR A 27 -3.11 -8.35 -0.16
CA THR A 27 -1.95 -9.17 -0.49
C THR A 27 -2.41 -10.60 -0.66
N PHE A 28 -1.84 -11.33 -1.61
CA PHE A 28 -2.18 -12.73 -1.81
C PHE A 28 -0.96 -13.58 -2.14
N SER A 29 -1.05 -14.84 -1.74
CA SER A 29 -0.12 -15.90 -2.11
C SER A 29 -0.91 -17.09 -2.61
N TYR A 30 -0.39 -17.79 -3.62
CA TYR A 30 -1.06 -18.95 -4.17
C TYR A 30 -0.09 -20.07 -4.50
N SER A 31 -0.60 -21.30 -4.44
CA SER A 31 0.12 -22.50 -4.82
C SER A 31 -0.84 -23.52 -5.44
N ARG A 32 -0.37 -24.27 -6.43
CA ARG A 32 -1.12 -25.41 -6.95
C ARG A 32 -1.17 -26.52 -5.90
N VAL A 33 -2.33 -27.15 -5.77
CA VAL A 33 -2.52 -28.38 -5.02
C VAL A 33 -2.39 -29.52 -6.02
N LEU A 34 -1.54 -30.50 -5.69
CA LEU A 34 -1.34 -31.69 -6.52
C LEU A 34 -2.09 -32.87 -5.90
N ASP A 35 -2.61 -33.78 -6.73
CA ASP A 35 -3.12 -35.07 -6.27
C ASP A 35 -2.00 -36.08 -6.00
N GLY A 36 -2.38 -37.34 -5.73
CA GLY A 36 -1.44 -38.44 -5.48
C GLY A 36 -0.58 -38.82 -6.69
N ASP A 37 -1.02 -38.50 -7.91
CA ASP A 37 -0.29 -38.77 -9.15
C ASP A 37 0.59 -37.58 -9.58
N GLY A 38 0.52 -36.47 -8.82
CA GLY A 38 1.29 -35.25 -9.09
C GLY A 38 0.62 -34.30 -10.08
N GLU A 39 -0.61 -34.58 -10.48
CA GLU A 39 -1.41 -33.74 -11.37
C GLU A 39 -2.09 -32.60 -10.60
N ILE A 40 -2.43 -31.52 -11.30
CA ILE A 40 -3.05 -30.35 -10.65
C ILE A 40 -4.49 -30.67 -10.26
N ALA A 41 -4.72 -30.82 -8.96
CA ALA A 41 -6.03 -31.05 -8.37
C ALA A 41 -6.75 -29.74 -7.98
N GLY A 42 -6.01 -28.64 -7.83
CA GLY A 42 -6.61 -27.35 -7.48
C GLY A 42 -5.62 -26.23 -7.23
N LEU A 43 -6.16 -25.14 -6.67
CA LEU A 43 -5.43 -23.92 -6.33
C LEU A 43 -5.71 -23.55 -4.88
N PHE A 44 -4.66 -23.39 -4.09
CA PHE A 44 -4.73 -22.87 -2.74
C PHE A 44 -4.31 -21.41 -2.75
N ILE A 45 -5.15 -20.54 -2.18
CA ILE A 45 -4.91 -19.09 -2.11
C ILE A 45 -5.07 -18.65 -0.66
N VAL A 46 -4.12 -17.85 -0.18
CA VAL A 46 -4.24 -17.08 1.05
C VAL A 46 -4.26 -15.61 0.69
N THR A 47 -5.27 -14.91 1.19
CA THR A 47 -5.45 -13.47 0.97
C THR A 47 -5.51 -12.77 2.33
N THR A 48 -4.85 -11.63 2.43
CA THR A 48 -4.86 -10.78 3.62
C THR A 48 -5.16 -9.35 3.22
N GLU A 49 -6.18 -8.76 3.84
CA GLU A 49 -6.49 -7.34 3.68
C GLU A 49 -5.37 -6.48 4.27
N ALA A 50 -4.98 -5.45 3.53
CA ALA A 50 -3.89 -4.54 3.85
C ALA A 50 -4.31 -3.06 3.71
N THR A 51 -5.62 -2.77 3.61
CA THR A 51 -6.19 -1.43 3.43
C THR A 51 -5.67 -0.46 4.48
N GLU A 52 -5.84 -0.78 5.77
CA GLU A 52 -5.39 0.09 6.87
C GLU A 52 -3.89 0.39 6.80
N ARG A 53 -3.08 -0.62 6.49
CA ARG A 53 -1.63 -0.46 6.34
C ARG A 53 -1.28 0.50 5.21
N VAL A 54 -1.90 0.33 4.04
CA VAL A 54 -1.65 1.19 2.88
C VAL A 54 -2.06 2.63 3.16
N LEU A 55 -3.22 2.83 3.81
CA LEU A 55 -3.69 4.15 4.20
C LEU A 55 -2.78 4.82 5.23
N ALA A 56 -2.31 4.06 6.22
CA ALA A 56 -1.37 4.56 7.22
C ALA A 56 -0.03 4.98 6.60
N ASP A 57 0.53 4.15 5.71
CA ASP A 57 1.77 4.45 4.99
C ASP A 57 1.64 5.70 4.11
N ALA A 58 0.49 5.85 3.44
CA ALA A 58 0.20 7.03 2.62
C ALA A 58 0.09 8.31 3.46
N ALA A 59 -0.62 8.24 4.59
CA ALA A 59 -0.76 9.36 5.52
C ALA A 59 0.59 9.78 6.10
N LEU A 60 1.44 8.81 6.48
CA LEU A 60 2.78 9.08 6.98
C LEU A 60 3.66 9.79 5.95
N LYS A 61 3.69 9.29 4.71
CA LYS A 61 4.46 9.92 3.62
C LYS A 61 3.99 11.35 3.34
N LYS A 62 2.68 11.58 3.36
CA LYS A 62 2.12 12.93 3.20
C LYS A 62 2.58 13.86 4.32
N SER A 63 2.46 13.43 5.57
CA SER A 63 2.91 14.22 6.72
C SER A 63 4.40 14.58 6.65
N GLN A 64 5.25 13.63 6.24
CA GLN A 64 6.67 13.89 6.05
C GLN A 64 6.92 14.93 4.96
N ALA A 65 6.26 14.81 3.81
CA ALA A 65 6.39 15.78 2.72
C ALA A 65 5.94 17.20 3.14
N ASP A 66 4.82 17.30 3.87
CA ASP A 66 4.30 18.57 4.37
C ASP A 66 5.29 19.23 5.35
N LEU A 67 5.90 18.44 6.25
CA LEU A 67 6.92 18.93 7.18
C LEU A 67 8.18 19.41 6.45
N HIS A 68 8.65 18.66 5.45
CA HIS A 68 9.81 19.04 4.65
C HIS A 68 9.58 20.37 3.92
N ALA A 69 8.43 20.52 3.25
CA ALA A 69 8.08 21.76 2.55
C ALA A 69 7.95 22.96 3.49
N ALA A 70 7.37 22.77 4.68
CA ALA A 70 7.25 23.83 5.68
C ALA A 70 8.62 24.30 6.22
N ASN A 71 9.55 23.36 6.42
CA ASN A 71 10.91 23.67 6.87
C ASN A 71 11.68 24.45 5.79
N GLU A 72 11.61 24.01 4.53
CA GLU A 72 12.24 24.71 3.39
C GLU A 72 11.73 26.15 3.23
N ASN A 73 10.42 26.35 3.37
CA ASN A 73 9.81 27.68 3.33
C ASN A 73 10.31 28.58 4.47
N SER A 74 10.46 28.02 5.68
CA SER A 74 10.95 28.75 6.85
C SER A 74 12.42 29.15 6.69
N GLU A 75 13.24 28.27 6.13
CA GLU A 75 14.65 28.56 5.84
C GLU A 75 14.80 29.61 4.74
N THR A 76 13.99 29.51 3.68
CA THR A 76 13.99 30.47 2.57
C THR A 76 13.57 31.86 3.04
N ALA A 77 12.52 31.94 3.86
CA ALA A 77 12.08 33.18 4.49
C ALA A 77 13.19 33.78 5.37
N ARG A 78 13.83 32.98 6.23
CA ARG A 78 14.89 33.44 7.13
C ARG A 78 16.14 33.91 6.38
N ARG A 79 16.54 33.22 5.30
CA ARG A 79 17.67 33.61 4.44
C ARG A 79 17.37 34.89 3.64
N GLY A 80 16.12 35.08 3.20
CA GLY A 80 15.68 36.30 2.51
C GLY A 80 15.66 37.53 3.42
N THR A 81 15.28 37.36 4.68
CA THR A 81 15.24 38.47 5.67
C THR A 81 16.63 38.93 6.10
N HIS A 82 17.63 38.04 6.20
CA HIS A 82 18.96 38.39 6.72
C HIS A 82 19.89 39.05 5.68
N ARG A 83 19.57 38.98 4.38
CA ARG A 83 20.44 39.48 3.30
C ARG A 83 20.16 40.94 2.89
N ARG A 84 19.32 41.68 3.65
CA ARG A 84 18.90 43.07 3.35
C ARG A 84 19.49 44.15 4.28
N THR A 85 20.52 43.84 5.07
CA THR A 85 21.31 44.81 5.85
C THR A 85 22.75 44.79 5.38
#